data_AF-A0A9P4WMR5-F1
#
_entry.id   AF-A0A9P4WMR5-F1
#
_cell.length_a   1.000
_cell.length_b   1.000
_cell.length_c   1.000
_cell.angle_alpha   90.00
_cell.angle_beta   90.00
_cell.angle_gamma   90.00
#
_symmetry.space_group_name_H-M   'P 1'
#
loop_
_entity.id
_entity.type
_entity.pdbx_description
1 polymer ?
#
loop_
_entity_poly.entity_id
_entity_poly.type
_entity_poly.pdbx_seq_one_letter_code
_entity_poly.pdbx_strand_id
1 'polypeptide(L)'
;MPRLRTPWDRVLIRGTTGVALTRIRQADNVDEAVNILEVAQALVDSTSSSTGTASTTQAIPNDRSHQDEPNKSTDRLIASSSESPEYIFERDYAEARDQYNEAEVFIDLPALSLPVSRWTQACKDDRLMNHLLTLFWTWDSNVRPSLFRPMFEEDLAIGDAQAFTLEKHAFCSPFLVNALLAVGCLSTTEQITFSDPEDSKSRGRRFADEAERHFENEKDRPSIPLLQGQFAMFVYEGNLGSGAKSVDYFMRAMKTYEALNNAEFLKIQGQGKGEARLRREREGLSWAMWGMYCTEWQARIPSLWVPEADRSTVVA
;
A
#
# COMPACT_ATOMS: atom_id res chain seq x y z
N MET A 1 27.41 -16.54 -9.32
CA MET A 1 27.02 -15.47 -10.27
C MET A 1 27.38 -14.11 -9.69
N PRO A 2 27.86 -13.14 -10.47
CA PRO A 2 28.20 -11.82 -9.94
C PRO A 2 26.92 -11.09 -9.51
N ARG A 3 26.88 -10.62 -8.26
CA ARG A 3 25.76 -9.81 -7.73
C ARG A 3 25.71 -8.50 -8.54
N LEU A 4 24.62 -8.30 -9.27
CA LEU A 4 24.34 -7.01 -9.89
C LEU A 4 24.08 -6.00 -8.76
N ARG A 5 25.01 -5.07 -8.58
CA ARG A 5 24.82 -3.92 -7.68
C ARG A 5 23.69 -3.06 -8.22
N THR A 6 22.72 -2.75 -7.38
CA THR A 6 21.66 -1.81 -7.75
C THR A 6 22.16 -0.38 -7.55
N PRO A 7 21.54 0.63 -8.20
CA PRO A 7 21.92 2.04 -8.07
C PRO A 7 21.88 2.55 -6.62
N TRP A 8 21.10 1.91 -5.75
CA TRP A 8 20.88 2.26 -4.34
C TRP A 8 22.05 1.91 -3.42
N ASP A 9 22.90 0.95 -3.79
CA ASP A 9 24.06 0.54 -2.99
C ASP A 9 25.08 1.70 -2.82
N ARG A 10 25.02 2.73 -3.66
CA ARG A 10 25.93 3.89 -3.58
C ARG A 10 25.46 4.98 -2.61
N VAL A 11 24.18 4.98 -2.21
CA VAL A 11 23.57 6.09 -1.45
C VAL A 11 23.61 5.86 0.06
N LEU A 12 23.56 4.60 0.52
CA LEU A 12 23.44 4.24 1.94
C LEU A 12 24.76 4.24 2.75
N ILE A 13 25.92 4.49 2.12
CA ILE A 13 27.23 4.20 2.74
C ILE A 13 27.80 5.36 3.62
N ARG A 14 27.12 6.52 3.76
CA ARG A 14 27.76 7.70 4.39
C ARG A 14 27.34 8.08 5.82
N GLY A 15 26.71 7.18 6.57
CA GLY A 15 26.36 7.41 7.99
C GLY A 15 26.89 6.32 8.93
N THR A 16 27.26 6.69 10.15
CA THR A 16 27.66 5.76 11.24
C THR A 16 26.61 4.70 11.53
N THR A 17 25.32 5.02 11.33
CA THR A 17 24.19 4.07 11.37
C THR A 17 24.22 3.03 10.25
N GLY A 18 24.73 3.38 9.07
CA GLY A 18 24.90 2.44 7.95
C GLY A 18 25.95 1.37 8.22
N VAL A 19 27.00 1.70 8.99
CA VAL A 19 28.05 0.75 9.39
C VAL A 19 27.52 -0.26 10.41
N ALA A 20 26.70 0.18 11.37
CA ALA A 20 26.09 -0.71 12.36
C ALA A 20 25.09 -1.68 11.71
N LEU A 21 24.22 -1.20 10.83
CA LEU A 21 23.25 -2.04 10.10
C LEU A 21 23.94 -3.06 9.18
N THR A 22 25.07 -2.68 8.57
CA THR A 22 25.86 -3.61 7.75
C THR A 22 26.49 -4.71 8.60
N ARG A 23 26.93 -4.40 9.82
CA ARG A 23 27.52 -5.38 10.75
C ARG A 23 26.48 -6.31 11.37
N ILE A 24 25.29 -5.80 11.73
CA ILE A 24 24.17 -6.61 12.20
C ILE A 24 23.75 -7.63 11.13
N ARG A 25 23.74 -7.21 9.87
CA ARG A 25 23.42 -8.08 8.74
C ARG A 25 24.50 -9.13 8.45
N GLN A 26 25.70 -8.96 8.96
CA GLN A 26 26.85 -9.85 8.78
C GLN A 26 27.18 -10.67 10.04
N ALA A 27 26.40 -10.54 11.12
CA ALA A 27 26.61 -11.32 12.33
C ALA A 27 26.18 -12.77 12.10
N ASP A 28 27.06 -13.71 12.45
CA ASP A 28 26.83 -15.15 12.22
C ASP A 28 25.93 -15.77 13.30
N ASN A 29 25.67 -15.06 14.41
CA ASN A 29 24.77 -15.50 15.48
C ASN A 29 23.92 -14.36 16.07
N VAL A 30 22.80 -14.74 16.69
CA VAL A 30 21.80 -13.81 17.24
C VAL A 30 22.33 -13.03 18.46
N ASP A 31 23.12 -13.67 19.31
CA ASP A 31 23.68 -13.03 20.51
C ASP A 31 24.68 -11.91 20.17
N GLU A 32 25.44 -12.08 19.09
CA GLU A 32 26.36 -11.08 18.54
C GLU A 32 25.60 -9.91 17.93
N ALA A 33 24.51 -10.18 17.20
CA ALA A 33 23.64 -9.13 16.67
C ALA A 33 22.98 -8.30 17.78
N VAL A 34 22.54 -8.96 18.86
CA VAL A 34 21.95 -8.31 20.05
C VAL A 34 22.99 -7.45 20.76
N ASN A 35 24.21 -7.93 20.93
CA ASN A 35 25.28 -7.17 21.59
C ASN A 35 25.71 -5.93 20.77
N ILE A 36 25.73 -6.02 19.43
CA ILE A 36 25.99 -4.88 18.54
C ILE A 36 24.87 -3.83 18.64
N LEU A 37 23.61 -4.28 18.79
CA LEU A 37 22.47 -3.39 19.01
C LEU A 37 22.55 -2.70 20.37
N GLU A 38 22.90 -3.41 21.44
CA GLU A 38 23.08 -2.81 22.78
C GLU A 38 24.18 -1.74 22.80
N VAL A 39 25.30 -1.98 22.12
CA VAL A 39 26.38 -0.98 21.97
C VAL A 39 25.92 0.23 21.16
N ALA A 40 25.14 0.02 20.09
CA ALA A 40 24.57 1.11 19.30
C ALA A 40 23.54 1.93 20.09
N GLN A 41 22.73 1.27 20.93
CA GLN A 41 21.75 1.90 21.82
C GLN A 41 22.45 2.74 22.89
N ALA A 42 23.52 2.23 23.51
CA ALA A 42 24.29 2.95 24.52
C ALA A 42 24.95 4.25 23.98
N LEU A 43 25.32 4.26 22.69
CA LEU A 43 25.81 5.46 22.01
C LEU A 43 24.71 6.51 21.79
N VAL A 44 23.47 6.07 21.55
CA VAL A 44 22.29 6.94 21.39
C VAL A 44 21.83 7.48 22.75
N ASP A 45 21.84 6.66 23.79
CA ASP A 45 21.33 7.00 25.12
C ASP A 45 22.25 7.99 25.88
N SER A 46 23.52 8.13 25.45
CA SER A 46 24.42 9.19 25.96
C SER A 46 23.97 10.62 25.60
N THR A 47 22.96 10.78 24.73
CA THR A 47 22.42 12.07 24.30
C THR A 47 21.02 12.42 24.83
N SER A 48 20.40 11.56 25.65
CA SER A 48 19.08 11.87 26.23
C SER A 48 18.84 11.21 27.60
N SER A 49 19.33 11.87 28.66
CA SER A 49 18.89 11.59 30.03
C SER A 49 17.64 12.42 30.38
N SER A 50 16.49 11.80 30.62
CA SER A 50 15.76 11.84 31.91
C SER A 50 14.33 11.26 31.85
N THR A 51 14.02 10.44 32.88
CA THR A 51 12.71 10.06 33.48
C THR A 51 11.75 9.21 32.63
N GLY A 52 11.52 7.91 32.90
CA GLY A 52 10.82 7.27 34.06
C GLY A 52 9.43 6.83 33.55
N THR A 53 8.89 5.60 33.69
CA THR A 53 8.80 4.62 34.78
C THR A 53 8.28 3.27 34.23
N ALA A 54 8.62 2.17 34.91
CA ALA A 54 8.29 0.78 34.56
C ALA A 54 6.88 0.32 34.98
N SER A 55 6.33 -0.69 34.30
CA SER A 55 5.23 -1.55 34.81
C SER A 55 5.21 -2.93 34.12
N THR A 56 5.74 -3.91 34.85
CA THR A 56 5.22 -5.26 35.16
C THR A 56 4.62 -6.18 34.07
N THR A 57 5.35 -7.26 33.84
CA THR A 57 5.01 -8.54 33.21
C THR A 57 3.89 -9.29 33.94
N GLN A 58 2.92 -9.85 33.21
CA GLN A 58 2.10 -10.98 33.69
C GLN A 58 2.04 -12.09 32.65
N ALA A 59 2.31 -13.31 33.12
CA ALA A 59 2.32 -14.57 32.39
C ALA A 59 0.90 -15.11 32.19
N ILE A 60 0.67 -15.76 31.05
CA ILE A 60 -0.59 -16.46 30.72
C ILE A 60 -0.34 -17.98 30.89
N PRO A 61 -1.19 -18.74 31.60
CA PRO A 61 -0.97 -20.16 31.84
C PRO A 61 -1.39 -21.04 30.65
N ASN A 62 -0.55 -22.05 30.36
CA ASN A 62 -0.83 -23.19 29.48
C ASN A 62 -1.84 -24.13 30.15
N ASP A 63 -2.94 -24.45 29.46
CA ASP A 63 -3.64 -25.71 29.65
C ASP A 63 -4.46 -26.05 28.40
N ARG A 64 -4.17 -27.19 27.75
CA ARG A 64 -5.18 -28.14 27.26
C ARG A 64 -4.54 -29.39 26.64
N SER A 65 -5.08 -30.49 27.12
CA SER A 65 -4.69 -31.89 26.96
C SER A 65 -4.97 -32.49 25.59
N HIS A 66 -4.12 -33.46 25.23
CA HIS A 66 -4.26 -34.44 24.16
C HIS A 66 -5.57 -35.24 24.23
N GLN A 67 -6.21 -35.46 23.08
CA GLN A 67 -7.01 -36.66 22.79
C GLN A 67 -6.76 -37.10 21.34
N ASP A 68 -6.29 -38.34 21.21
CA ASP A 68 -6.06 -39.10 19.98
C ASP A 68 -7.38 -39.61 19.39
N GLU A 69 -7.54 -39.59 18.06
CA GLU A 69 -8.45 -40.47 17.29
C GLU A 69 -7.92 -40.60 15.83
N PRO A 70 -8.21 -41.71 15.11
CA PRO A 70 -7.25 -42.35 14.23
C PRO A 70 -7.31 -41.96 12.75
N ASN A 71 -6.14 -42.17 12.15
CA ASN A 71 -5.71 -42.04 10.77
C ASN A 71 -6.72 -42.56 9.72
N LYS A 72 -7.27 -41.66 8.88
CA LYS A 72 -7.87 -41.99 7.58
C LYS A 72 -7.08 -41.29 6.48
N SER A 73 -6.19 -42.04 5.83
CA SER A 73 -5.56 -41.68 4.57
C SER A 73 -6.64 -41.55 3.48
N THR A 74 -6.89 -40.32 3.04
CA THR A 74 -7.58 -40.05 1.78
C THR A 74 -6.52 -39.59 0.79
N ASP A 75 -6.25 -40.43 -0.20
CA ASP A 75 -5.46 -40.07 -1.36
C ASP A 75 -6.09 -38.83 -2.00
N ARG A 76 -5.41 -37.69 -1.87
CA ARG A 76 -5.84 -36.41 -2.44
C ARG A 76 -5.65 -36.45 -3.95
N LEU A 77 -6.73 -36.76 -4.67
CA LEU A 77 -6.83 -36.48 -6.09
C LEU A 77 -6.79 -34.97 -6.31
N ILE A 78 -6.06 -34.57 -7.34
CA ILE A 78 -5.66 -33.20 -7.65
C ILE A 78 -6.87 -32.33 -8.00
N ALA A 79 -7.08 -31.30 -7.17
CA ALA A 79 -7.81 -30.04 -7.39
C ALA A 79 -9.13 -30.14 -8.19
N SER A 80 -10.25 -30.20 -7.48
CA SER A 80 -11.56 -29.82 -8.02
C SER A 80 -11.56 -28.33 -8.43
N SER A 81 -12.34 -27.91 -9.44
CA SER A 81 -12.43 -26.48 -9.80
C SER A 81 -12.92 -25.59 -8.66
N SER A 82 -13.55 -26.19 -7.64
CA SER A 82 -13.98 -25.54 -6.41
C SER A 82 -12.85 -25.34 -5.38
N GLU A 83 -11.65 -25.85 -5.64
CA GLU A 83 -10.48 -25.77 -4.75
C GLU A 83 -9.45 -24.72 -5.20
N SER A 84 -9.79 -23.91 -6.22
CA SER A 84 -9.00 -22.72 -6.56
C SER A 84 -9.00 -21.74 -5.37
N PRO A 85 -7.85 -21.20 -4.94
CA PRO A 85 -7.78 -20.21 -3.87
C PRO A 85 -8.67 -18.99 -4.12
N GLU A 86 -8.87 -18.60 -5.38
CA GLU A 86 -9.78 -17.53 -5.78
C GLU A 86 -11.25 -17.91 -5.56
N TYR A 87 -11.63 -19.16 -5.88
CA TYR A 87 -13.02 -19.63 -5.75
C TYR A 87 -13.42 -19.89 -4.30
N ILE A 88 -12.52 -20.45 -3.48
CA ILE A 88 -12.74 -20.65 -2.03
C ILE A 88 -12.91 -19.29 -1.36
N PHE A 89 -12.03 -18.33 -1.63
CA PHE A 89 -12.09 -17.02 -0.99
C PHE A 89 -13.37 -16.27 -1.39
N GLU A 90 -13.74 -16.24 -2.66
CA GLU A 90 -14.95 -15.51 -3.09
C GLU A 90 -16.25 -16.18 -2.63
N ARG A 91 -16.34 -17.51 -2.71
CA ARG A 91 -17.58 -18.23 -2.35
C ARG A 91 -17.79 -18.31 -0.85
N ASP A 92 -16.75 -18.64 -0.07
CA ASP A 92 -16.89 -18.74 1.39
C ASP A 92 -17.16 -17.35 2.01
N TYR A 93 -16.64 -16.28 1.40
CA TYR A 93 -16.94 -14.91 1.79
C TYR A 93 -18.36 -14.49 1.40
N ALA A 94 -18.85 -14.90 0.23
CA ALA A 94 -20.24 -14.67 -0.19
C ALA A 94 -21.25 -15.44 0.70
N GLU A 95 -20.96 -16.70 1.02
CA GLU A 95 -21.77 -17.52 1.94
C GLU A 95 -21.76 -16.95 3.37
N ALA A 96 -20.61 -16.48 3.86
CA ALA A 96 -20.51 -15.79 5.15
C ALA A 96 -21.31 -14.48 5.15
N ARG A 97 -21.26 -13.70 4.06
CA ARG A 97 -22.04 -12.47 3.91
C ARG A 97 -23.54 -12.75 3.94
N ASP A 98 -24.03 -13.76 3.23
CA ASP A 98 -25.45 -14.13 3.26
C ASP A 98 -25.91 -14.61 4.63
N GLN A 99 -25.01 -15.22 5.41
CA GLN A 99 -25.28 -15.63 6.79
C GLN A 99 -25.33 -14.44 7.79
N TYR A 100 -24.61 -13.35 7.50
CA TYR A 100 -24.54 -12.14 8.35
C TYR A 100 -25.22 -10.91 7.73
N ASN A 101 -26.06 -11.09 6.70
CA ASN A 101 -26.89 -10.05 6.08
C ASN A 101 -27.98 -9.56 7.06
N GLU A 102 -27.59 -8.85 8.11
CA GLU A 102 -28.41 -7.72 8.55
C GLU A 102 -28.27 -6.66 7.45
N ALA A 103 -29.38 -6.30 6.81
CA ALA A 103 -29.43 -5.50 5.58
C ALA A 103 -28.85 -4.07 5.68
N GLU A 104 -28.11 -3.74 6.74
CA GLU A 104 -27.53 -2.44 7.04
C GLU A 104 -26.20 -2.56 7.83
N VAL A 105 -25.30 -3.50 7.50
CA VAL A 105 -23.91 -3.42 8.01
C VAL A 105 -23.10 -2.36 7.24
N PHE A 106 -23.70 -1.19 7.06
CA PHE A 106 -22.93 0.04 6.89
C PHE A 106 -22.48 0.41 8.29
N ILE A 107 -21.28 0.01 8.67
CA ILE A 107 -20.72 0.50 9.92
C ILE A 107 -20.48 2.00 9.71
N ASP A 108 -21.43 2.81 10.17
CA ASP A 108 -21.25 4.25 10.40
C ASP A 108 -20.23 4.41 11.54
N LEU A 109 -18.97 4.02 11.28
CA LEU A 109 -17.86 4.70 11.91
C LEU A 109 -18.09 6.19 11.60
N PRO A 110 -17.88 7.11 12.55
CA PRO A 110 -17.93 8.55 12.29
C PRO A 110 -16.77 8.92 11.36
N ALA A 111 -16.88 8.48 10.11
CA ALA A 111 -16.05 8.82 9.00
C ALA A 111 -16.35 10.28 8.72
N LEU A 112 -15.29 11.06 8.67
CA LEU A 112 -15.30 12.41 8.13
C LEU A 112 -16.14 12.38 6.85
N SER A 113 -17.30 13.04 6.83
CA SER A 113 -18.17 13.08 5.64
C SER A 113 -17.50 13.91 4.56
N LEU A 114 -16.59 13.29 3.81
CA LEU A 114 -15.83 13.97 2.78
C LEU A 114 -16.71 14.12 1.52
N PRO A 115 -16.66 15.26 0.82
CA PRO A 115 -17.43 15.49 -0.38
C PRO A 115 -16.74 14.82 -1.60
N VAL A 116 -16.61 13.49 -1.58
CA VAL A 116 -15.89 12.71 -2.60
C VAL A 116 -16.51 12.87 -4.00
N SER A 117 -17.82 13.07 -4.07
CA SER A 117 -18.63 13.31 -5.26
C SER A 117 -18.18 14.54 -6.07
N ARG A 118 -17.42 15.45 -5.46
CA ARG A 118 -16.77 16.58 -6.15
C ARG A 118 -15.56 16.15 -6.99
N TRP A 119 -14.99 14.99 -6.70
CA TRP A 119 -13.74 14.50 -7.29
C TRP A 119 -13.92 13.44 -8.37
N THR A 120 -15.16 12.96 -8.58
CA THR A 120 -15.45 11.88 -9.51
C THR A 120 -16.85 12.00 -10.11
N GLN A 121 -17.00 11.56 -11.36
CA GLN A 121 -18.32 11.38 -11.99
C GLN A 121 -18.78 9.92 -11.95
N ALA A 122 -17.94 8.99 -11.49
CA ALA A 122 -18.24 7.56 -11.48
C ALA A 122 -19.35 7.19 -10.48
N CYS A 123 -19.46 7.94 -9.37
CA CYS A 123 -20.52 7.75 -8.38
C CYS A 123 -20.87 9.10 -7.71
N LYS A 124 -22.15 9.25 -7.34
CA LYS A 124 -22.65 10.44 -6.62
C LYS A 124 -22.92 10.19 -5.13
N ASP A 125 -22.87 8.93 -4.70
CA ASP A 125 -23.12 8.57 -3.30
C ASP A 125 -21.85 8.73 -2.46
N ASP A 126 -21.77 9.86 -1.77
CA ASP A 126 -20.66 10.16 -0.85
C ASP A 126 -20.56 9.14 0.28
N ARG A 127 -21.66 8.54 0.76
CA ARG A 127 -21.59 7.55 1.84
C ARG A 127 -20.80 6.34 1.39
N LEU A 128 -21.20 5.75 0.27
CA LEU A 128 -20.50 4.62 -0.34
C LEU A 128 -19.02 4.93 -0.56
N MET A 129 -18.69 6.08 -1.15
CA MET A 129 -17.30 6.44 -1.44
C MET A 129 -16.47 6.66 -0.17
N ASN A 130 -17.04 7.27 0.87
CA ASN A 130 -16.36 7.39 2.17
C ASN A 130 -16.13 6.03 2.84
N HIS A 131 -17.07 5.10 2.69
CA HIS A 131 -16.89 3.72 3.15
C HIS A 131 -15.79 3.00 2.38
N LEU A 132 -15.74 3.13 1.06
CA LEU A 132 -14.64 2.57 0.24
C LEU A 132 -13.28 3.15 0.62
N LEU A 133 -13.18 4.45 0.86
CA LEU A 133 -11.96 5.07 1.37
C LEU A 133 -11.61 4.55 2.78
N THR A 134 -12.59 4.34 3.64
CA THR A 134 -12.37 3.75 4.97
C THR A 134 -11.83 2.33 4.87
N LEU A 135 -12.38 1.50 3.96
CA LEU A 135 -11.89 0.16 3.69
C LEU A 135 -10.45 0.20 3.17
N PHE A 136 -10.16 1.08 2.22
CA PHE A 136 -8.80 1.33 1.75
C PHE A 136 -7.83 1.65 2.90
N TRP A 137 -8.17 2.63 3.76
CA TRP A 137 -7.32 3.01 4.88
C TRP A 137 -7.14 1.91 5.93
N THR A 138 -8.08 0.98 6.02
CA THR A 138 -8.08 -0.09 7.03
C THR A 138 -7.32 -1.32 6.54
N TRP A 139 -7.54 -1.72 5.30
CA TRP A 139 -7.14 -3.04 4.81
C TRP A 139 -6.01 -3.01 3.78
N ASP A 140 -5.83 -1.90 3.05
CA ASP A 140 -4.79 -1.87 2.03
C ASP A 140 -3.39 -1.82 2.68
N SER A 141 -2.55 -2.78 2.32
CA SER A 141 -1.17 -2.88 2.78
C SER A 141 -0.17 -2.31 1.77
N ASN A 142 -0.58 -2.15 0.51
CA ASN A 142 0.32 -1.82 -0.60
C ASN A 142 0.45 -0.32 -0.83
N VAL A 143 -0.66 0.35 -1.10
CA VAL A 143 -0.71 1.77 -1.50
C VAL A 143 -0.79 2.66 -0.28
N ARG A 144 -1.58 2.31 0.74
CA ARG A 144 -1.77 3.08 1.98
C ARG A 144 -0.48 3.61 2.60
N PRO A 145 0.63 2.84 2.71
CA PRO A 145 1.89 3.36 3.28
C PRO A 145 2.50 4.54 2.50
N SER A 146 2.14 4.71 1.22
CA SER A 146 2.64 5.79 0.36
C SER A 146 1.86 7.11 0.51
N LEU A 147 0.80 7.13 1.33
CA LEU A 147 0.01 8.32 1.58
C LEU A 147 0.02 8.73 3.04
N PHE A 148 0.01 10.03 3.28
CA PHE A 148 -0.29 10.58 4.58
C PHE A 148 -1.76 11.02 4.62
N ARG A 149 -2.59 10.20 5.26
CA ARG A 149 -4.05 10.34 5.30
C ARG A 149 -4.53 11.77 5.65
N PRO A 150 -4.00 12.46 6.69
CA PRO A 150 -4.49 13.80 7.03
C PRO A 150 -4.26 14.84 5.93
N MET A 151 -3.13 14.79 5.21
CA MET A 151 -2.86 15.72 4.10
C MET A 151 -3.78 15.46 2.91
N PHE A 152 -4.07 14.19 2.62
CA PHE A 152 -5.02 13.81 1.57
C PHE A 152 -6.44 14.29 1.92
N GLU A 153 -6.91 14.00 3.13
CA GLU A 153 -8.27 14.37 3.56
C GLU A 153 -8.46 15.90 3.66
N GLU A 154 -7.43 16.67 4.06
CA GLU A 154 -7.45 18.14 4.07
C GLU A 154 -7.68 18.69 2.65
N ASP A 155 -6.89 18.23 1.67
CA ASP A 155 -7.03 18.67 0.28
C ASP A 155 -8.35 18.18 -0.35
N LEU A 156 -8.79 16.96 -0.02
CA LEU A 156 -10.05 16.39 -0.50
C LEU A 156 -11.28 17.17 0.02
N ALA A 157 -11.27 17.59 1.28
CA ALA A 157 -12.37 18.31 1.90
C ALA A 157 -12.55 19.73 1.35
N ILE A 158 -11.44 20.42 1.06
CA ILE A 158 -11.43 21.82 0.64
C ILE A 158 -11.65 21.94 -0.88
N GLY A 159 -11.24 20.94 -1.65
CA GLY A 159 -11.21 21.02 -3.11
C GLY A 159 -12.46 20.55 -3.85
N ASP A 160 -12.37 20.70 -5.17
CA ASP A 160 -13.35 20.30 -6.17
C ASP A 160 -12.61 19.97 -7.48
N ALA A 161 -13.04 18.96 -8.24
CA ALA A 161 -12.35 18.55 -9.46
C ALA A 161 -12.30 19.67 -10.51
N GLN A 162 -13.34 20.50 -10.58
CA GLN A 162 -13.46 21.61 -11.53
C GLN A 162 -12.54 22.78 -11.15
N ALA A 163 -12.23 22.94 -9.87
CA ALA A 163 -11.32 23.96 -9.35
C ALA A 163 -9.91 23.41 -9.05
N PHE A 164 -9.65 22.15 -9.42
CA PHE A 164 -8.40 21.48 -9.15
C PHE A 164 -7.23 22.18 -9.84
N THR A 165 -6.26 22.56 -9.02
CA THR A 165 -4.95 23.06 -9.44
C THR A 165 -3.92 22.48 -8.48
N LEU A 166 -2.75 22.11 -9.00
CA LEU A 166 -1.63 21.61 -8.19
C LEU A 166 -1.10 22.67 -7.20
N GLU A 167 -1.37 23.95 -7.47
CA GLU A 167 -1.05 25.03 -6.54
C GLU A 167 -1.91 24.98 -5.29
N LYS A 168 -3.21 24.69 -5.42
CA LYS A 168 -4.13 24.61 -4.29
C LYS A 168 -4.07 23.26 -3.61
N HIS A 169 -4.05 22.17 -4.38
CA HIS A 169 -4.12 20.80 -3.89
C HIS A 169 -2.82 20.06 -4.25
N ALA A 170 -1.91 19.94 -3.28
CA ALA A 170 -0.62 19.27 -3.47
C ALA A 170 -0.70 17.76 -3.26
N PHE A 171 -1.73 17.28 -2.56
CA PHE A 171 -1.82 15.91 -2.04
C PHE A 171 -3.09 15.19 -2.50
N CYS A 172 -3.99 15.87 -3.19
CA CYS A 172 -5.20 15.29 -3.78
C CYS A 172 -5.28 15.68 -5.26
N SER A 173 -5.69 14.75 -6.11
CA SER A 173 -6.11 15.02 -7.49
C SER A 173 -7.27 14.12 -7.88
N PRO A 174 -8.08 14.48 -8.89
CA PRO A 174 -9.15 13.62 -9.37
C PRO A 174 -8.62 12.23 -9.79
N PHE A 175 -7.45 12.17 -10.44
CA PHE A 175 -6.80 10.90 -10.75
C PHE A 175 -6.53 10.06 -9.50
N LEU A 176 -5.90 10.64 -8.48
CA LEU A 176 -5.58 9.92 -7.24
C LEU A 176 -6.84 9.42 -6.54
N VAL A 177 -7.87 10.26 -6.38
CA VAL A 177 -9.12 9.89 -5.69
C VAL A 177 -9.77 8.68 -6.35
N ASN A 178 -9.91 8.70 -7.68
CA ASN A 178 -10.52 7.60 -8.41
C ASN A 178 -9.67 6.33 -8.33
N ALA A 179 -8.33 6.44 -8.38
CA ALA A 179 -7.46 5.29 -8.21
C ALA A 179 -7.56 4.67 -6.81
N LEU A 180 -7.66 5.48 -5.75
CA LEU A 180 -7.85 4.99 -4.38
C LEU A 180 -9.22 4.33 -4.18
N LEU A 181 -10.28 4.88 -4.78
CA LEU A 181 -11.61 4.25 -4.76
C LEU A 181 -11.60 2.89 -5.48
N ALA A 182 -10.91 2.79 -6.62
CA ALA A 182 -10.75 1.52 -7.33
C ALA A 182 -10.03 0.47 -6.48
N VAL A 183 -8.94 0.85 -5.79
CA VAL A 183 -8.24 -0.04 -4.85
C VAL A 183 -9.12 -0.40 -3.65
N GLY A 184 -9.87 0.56 -3.09
CA GLY A 184 -10.80 0.31 -1.98
C GLY A 184 -11.90 -0.71 -2.34
N CYS A 185 -12.34 -0.74 -3.60
CA CYS A 185 -13.27 -1.76 -4.08
C CYS A 185 -12.70 -3.18 -4.00
N LEU A 186 -11.38 -3.39 -4.00
CA LEU A 186 -10.78 -4.72 -3.85
C LEU A 186 -11.10 -5.34 -2.48
N SER A 187 -11.35 -4.52 -1.47
CA SER A 187 -11.62 -4.93 -0.09
C SER A 187 -13.10 -5.21 0.20
N THR A 188 -13.98 -5.19 -0.80
CA THR A 188 -15.41 -5.45 -0.62
C THR A 188 -15.96 -6.37 -1.71
N THR A 189 -17.04 -7.09 -1.39
CA THR A 189 -17.79 -7.96 -2.30
C THR A 189 -19.21 -7.42 -2.58
N GLU A 190 -19.47 -6.17 -2.20
CA GLU A 190 -20.73 -5.48 -2.48
C GLU A 190 -21.00 -5.40 -3.98
N GLN A 191 -22.15 -5.91 -4.44
CA GLN A 191 -22.53 -5.93 -5.86
C GLN A 191 -22.52 -4.54 -6.51
N ILE A 192 -22.79 -3.47 -5.74
CA ILE A 192 -22.76 -2.07 -6.22
C ILE A 192 -21.37 -1.63 -6.74
N THR A 193 -20.31 -2.32 -6.33
CA THR A 193 -18.93 -2.04 -6.74
C THR A 193 -18.52 -2.73 -8.03
N PHE A 194 -19.33 -3.67 -8.53
CA PHE A 194 -19.08 -4.40 -9.77
C PHE A 194 -19.72 -3.67 -10.94
N SER A 195 -18.99 -3.60 -12.06
CA SER A 195 -19.56 -3.04 -13.30
C SER A 195 -20.43 -4.07 -14.02
N ASP A 196 -20.05 -5.34 -13.89
CA ASP A 196 -20.76 -6.52 -14.33
C ASP A 196 -20.83 -7.52 -13.15
N PRO A 197 -22.01 -7.79 -12.59
CA PRO A 197 -22.17 -8.71 -11.46
C PRO A 197 -21.67 -10.14 -11.73
N GLU A 198 -21.56 -10.55 -13.00
CA GLU A 198 -21.10 -11.90 -13.37
C GLU A 198 -19.58 -11.99 -13.58
N ASP A 199 -18.88 -10.86 -13.66
CA ASP A 199 -17.42 -10.80 -13.83
C ASP A 199 -16.74 -10.24 -12.58
N SER A 200 -16.02 -11.10 -11.85
CA SER A 200 -15.29 -10.70 -10.64
C SER A 200 -14.20 -9.65 -10.92
N LYS A 201 -13.68 -9.59 -12.16
CA LYS A 201 -12.68 -8.59 -12.59
C LYS A 201 -13.28 -7.21 -12.85
N SER A 202 -14.60 -7.10 -12.91
CA SER A 202 -15.30 -5.83 -13.12
C SER A 202 -15.38 -4.97 -11.85
N ARG A 203 -14.92 -5.50 -10.72
CA ARG A 203 -14.93 -4.85 -9.40
C ARG A 203 -14.11 -3.56 -9.41
N GLY A 204 -14.71 -2.45 -8.99
CA GLY A 204 -14.08 -1.13 -8.99
C GLY A 204 -13.80 -0.56 -10.37
N ARG A 205 -14.20 -1.24 -11.46
CA ARG A 205 -13.80 -0.87 -12.82
C ARG A 205 -14.30 0.51 -13.25
N ARG A 206 -15.49 0.92 -12.80
CA ARG A 206 -16.02 2.29 -13.02
C ARG A 206 -15.08 3.37 -12.49
N PHE A 207 -14.50 3.16 -11.31
CA PHE A 207 -13.55 4.11 -10.72
C PHE A 207 -12.20 4.06 -11.42
N ALA A 208 -11.75 2.86 -11.81
CA ALA A 208 -10.52 2.70 -12.59
C ALA A 208 -10.59 3.41 -13.94
N ASP A 209 -11.67 3.23 -14.71
CA ASP A 209 -11.87 3.91 -16.00
C ASP A 209 -11.91 5.44 -15.85
N GLU A 210 -12.55 5.94 -14.80
CA GLU A 210 -12.56 7.37 -14.48
C GLU A 210 -11.16 7.87 -14.08
N ALA A 211 -10.37 7.06 -13.37
CA ALA A 211 -8.98 7.36 -13.08
C ALA A 211 -8.15 7.43 -14.38
N GLU A 212 -8.30 6.49 -15.32
CA GLU A 212 -7.61 6.54 -16.62
C GLU A 212 -7.96 7.82 -17.39
N ARG A 213 -9.23 8.24 -17.36
CA ARG A 213 -9.68 9.50 -17.98
C ARG A 213 -8.98 10.73 -17.40
N HIS A 214 -8.80 10.77 -16.08
CA HIS A 214 -8.09 11.87 -15.41
C HIS A 214 -6.57 11.79 -15.63
N PHE A 215 -6.02 10.58 -15.66
CA PHE A 215 -4.60 10.33 -15.90
C PHE A 215 -4.11 10.99 -17.19
N GLU A 216 -4.87 10.91 -18.28
CA GLU A 216 -4.51 11.51 -19.56
C GLU A 216 -4.28 13.04 -19.49
N ASN A 217 -4.93 13.73 -18.54
CA ASN A 217 -4.79 15.17 -18.34
C ASN A 217 -3.69 15.53 -17.32
N GLU A 218 -3.28 14.59 -16.48
CA GLU A 218 -2.33 14.79 -15.39
C GLU A 218 -0.93 14.23 -15.69
N LYS A 219 -0.81 13.25 -16.61
CA LYS A 219 0.41 12.48 -16.90
C LYS A 219 1.65 13.28 -17.25
N ASP A 220 1.49 14.47 -17.84
CA ASP A 220 2.60 15.32 -18.28
C ASP A 220 3.08 16.28 -17.19
N ARG A 221 2.46 16.26 -16.00
CA ARG A 221 2.77 17.17 -14.88
C ARG A 221 3.16 16.35 -13.63
N PRO A 222 4.46 16.03 -13.46
CA PRO A 222 4.93 15.31 -12.29
C PRO A 222 4.49 15.97 -10.99
N SER A 223 3.80 15.21 -10.15
CA SER A 223 3.25 15.66 -8.87
C SER A 223 3.13 14.48 -7.91
N ILE A 224 3.07 14.76 -6.61
CA ILE A 224 2.87 13.75 -5.56
C ILE A 224 1.61 12.91 -5.80
N PRO A 225 0.42 13.50 -6.08
CA PRO A 225 -0.79 12.71 -6.34
C PRO A 225 -0.72 11.91 -7.64
N LEU A 226 0.00 12.39 -8.67
CA LEU A 226 0.24 11.60 -9.88
C LEU A 226 1.06 10.34 -9.58
N LEU A 227 2.14 10.47 -8.79
CA LEU A 227 2.98 9.35 -8.39
C LEU A 227 2.18 8.32 -7.57
N GLN A 228 1.43 8.79 -6.56
CA GLN A 228 0.59 7.93 -5.72
C GLN A 228 -0.52 7.26 -6.51
N GLY A 229 -1.16 7.98 -7.44
CA GLY A 229 -2.23 7.44 -8.27
C GLY A 229 -1.73 6.42 -9.29
N GLN A 230 -0.56 6.64 -9.90
CA GLN A 230 0.08 5.66 -10.79
C GLN A 230 0.41 4.39 -10.02
N PHE A 231 0.90 4.53 -8.79
CA PHE A 231 1.17 3.39 -7.92
C PHE A 231 -0.12 2.65 -7.50
N ALA A 232 -1.20 3.37 -7.20
CA ALA A 232 -2.50 2.80 -6.93
C ALA A 232 -3.06 2.01 -8.12
N MET A 233 -2.97 2.56 -9.33
CA MET A 233 -3.38 1.89 -10.56
C MET A 233 -2.51 0.66 -10.89
N PHE A 234 -1.21 0.71 -10.59
CA PHE A 234 -0.32 -0.45 -10.67
C PHE A 234 -0.86 -1.61 -9.82
N VAL A 235 -1.21 -1.34 -8.55
CA VAL A 235 -1.76 -2.34 -7.63
C VAL A 235 -3.12 -2.83 -8.11
N TYR A 236 -4.03 -1.93 -8.49
CA TYR A 236 -5.37 -2.28 -8.95
C TYR A 236 -5.34 -3.18 -10.20
N GLU A 237 -4.65 -2.76 -11.26
CA GLU A 237 -4.50 -3.53 -12.50
C GLU A 237 -3.68 -4.81 -12.31
N GLY A 238 -2.86 -4.89 -11.27
CA GLY A 238 -2.14 -6.10 -10.90
C GLY A 238 -3.02 -7.17 -10.27
N ASN A 239 -4.09 -6.76 -9.56
CA ASN A 239 -5.02 -7.68 -8.91
C ASN A 239 -6.15 -8.16 -9.84
N LEU A 240 -6.72 -7.26 -10.67
CA LEU A 240 -7.88 -7.59 -11.51
C LEU A 240 -7.59 -7.58 -13.02
N GLY A 241 -6.50 -6.92 -13.43
CA GLY A 241 -6.15 -6.73 -14.84
C GLY A 241 -5.34 -7.88 -15.43
N SER A 242 -4.93 -7.73 -16.69
CA SER A 242 -4.07 -8.69 -17.40
C SER A 242 -2.58 -8.58 -17.05
N GLY A 243 -2.22 -7.73 -16.07
CA GLY A 243 -0.83 -7.41 -15.70
C GLY A 243 -0.12 -6.44 -16.65
N ALA A 244 -0.48 -6.37 -17.94
CA ALA A 244 0.18 -5.49 -18.90
C ALA A 244 0.03 -4.00 -18.54
N LYS A 245 -1.19 -3.58 -18.18
CA LYS A 245 -1.46 -2.21 -17.69
C LYS A 245 -0.75 -1.92 -16.38
N SER A 246 -0.72 -2.90 -15.47
CA SER A 246 -0.02 -2.79 -14.19
C SER A 246 1.45 -2.42 -14.41
N VAL A 247 2.16 -3.15 -15.26
CA VAL A 247 3.58 -2.86 -15.57
C VAL A 247 3.76 -1.46 -16.18
N ASP A 248 2.86 -1.03 -17.09
CA ASP A 248 2.92 0.33 -17.65
C ASP A 248 2.78 1.41 -16.57
N TYR A 249 1.80 1.26 -15.67
CA TYR A 249 1.61 2.18 -14.54
C TYR A 249 2.82 2.21 -13.60
N PHE A 250 3.44 1.06 -13.32
CA PHE A 250 4.66 0.99 -12.52
C PHE A 250 5.81 1.75 -13.16
N MET A 251 6.07 1.54 -14.45
CA MET A 251 7.14 2.23 -15.18
C MET A 251 6.92 3.75 -15.22
N ARG A 252 5.65 4.18 -15.35
CA ARG A 252 5.28 5.59 -15.30
C ARG A 252 5.46 6.17 -13.90
N ALA A 253 5.11 5.43 -12.84
CA ALA A 253 5.37 5.82 -11.46
C ALA A 253 6.87 6.04 -11.22
N MET A 254 7.73 5.15 -11.72
CA MET A 254 9.18 5.30 -11.63
C MET A 254 9.69 6.57 -12.35
N LYS A 255 9.16 6.87 -13.54
CA LYS A 255 9.52 8.11 -14.25
C LYS A 255 9.07 9.37 -13.49
N THR A 256 7.87 9.36 -12.91
CA THR A 256 7.37 10.47 -12.08
C THR A 256 8.23 10.63 -10.83
N TYR A 257 8.61 9.51 -10.20
CA TYR A 257 9.51 9.48 -9.06
C TYR A 257 10.87 10.11 -9.39
N GLU A 258 11.49 9.74 -10.51
CA GLU A 258 12.77 10.31 -10.94
C GLU A 258 12.69 11.83 -11.11
N ALA A 259 11.60 12.33 -11.69
CA ALA A 259 11.36 13.77 -11.81
C ALA A 259 11.23 14.45 -10.43
N LEU A 260 10.46 13.85 -9.51
CA LEU A 260 10.26 14.38 -8.16
C LEU A 260 11.49 14.23 -7.25
N ASN A 261 12.43 13.34 -7.59
CA ASN A 261 13.70 13.20 -6.87
C ASN A 261 14.80 14.12 -7.44
N ASN A 262 14.52 14.87 -8.51
CA ASN A 262 15.46 15.82 -9.07
C ASN A 262 15.39 17.16 -8.32
N ALA A 263 16.50 17.52 -7.65
CA ALA A 263 16.59 18.74 -6.86
C ALA A 263 16.43 20.03 -7.68
N GLU A 264 16.86 20.06 -8.95
CA GLU A 264 16.68 21.21 -9.83
C GLU A 264 15.22 21.37 -10.24
N PHE A 265 14.57 20.26 -10.60
CA PHE A 265 13.14 20.24 -10.89
C PHE A 265 12.31 20.76 -9.71
N LEU A 266 12.58 20.26 -8.50
CA LEU A 266 11.90 20.71 -7.29
C LEU A 266 12.16 22.19 -6.97
N LYS A 267 13.36 22.70 -7.24
CA LYS A 267 13.67 24.13 -7.07
C LYS A 267 12.83 24.99 -7.99
N ILE A 268 12.70 24.62 -9.27
CA ILE A 268 11.89 25.35 -10.26
C ILE A 268 10.41 25.30 -9.87
N GLN A 269 9.89 24.11 -9.57
CA GLN A 269 8.51 23.91 -9.09
C GLN A 269 8.21 24.67 -7.78
N GLY A 270 9.22 24.84 -6.93
CA GLY A 270 9.09 25.53 -5.65
C GLY A 270 9.18 27.05 -5.72
N GLN A 271 9.52 27.63 -6.88
CA GLN A 271 9.60 29.09 -7.01
C GLN A 271 8.23 29.73 -6.74
N GLY A 272 8.19 30.72 -5.85
CA GLY A 272 6.96 31.41 -5.46
C GLY A 272 6.11 30.69 -4.40
N LYS A 273 6.45 29.47 -3.99
CA LYS A 273 5.78 28.77 -2.89
C LYS A 273 6.36 29.21 -1.54
N GLY A 274 5.50 29.37 -0.53
CA GLY A 274 5.94 29.64 0.84
C GLY A 274 6.67 28.46 1.48
N GLU A 275 7.63 28.73 2.37
CA GLU A 275 8.48 27.70 3.00
C GLU A 275 7.65 26.62 3.73
N ALA A 276 6.55 27.01 4.38
CA ALA A 276 5.65 26.07 5.05
C ALA A 276 4.98 25.08 4.09
N ARG A 277 4.65 25.52 2.86
CA ARG A 277 4.10 24.66 1.81
C ARG A 277 5.17 23.72 1.27
N LEU A 278 6.36 24.23 1.01
CA LEU A 278 7.50 23.41 0.54
C LEU A 278 7.87 22.32 1.56
N ARG A 279 7.84 22.64 2.86
CA ARG A 279 8.06 21.65 3.92
C ARG A 279 7.02 20.53 3.86
N ARG A 280 5.73 20.86 3.78
CA ARG A 280 4.65 19.86 3.65
C ARG A 280 4.82 19.00 2.39
N GLU A 281 5.16 19.59 1.25
CA GLU A 281 5.39 18.84 0.01
C GLU A 281 6.58 17.87 0.14
N ARG A 282 7.67 18.27 0.80
CA ARG A 282 8.80 17.38 1.09
C ARG A 282 8.43 16.23 2.02
N GLU A 283 7.60 16.49 3.03
CA GLU A 283 7.08 15.45 3.93
C GLU A 283 6.18 14.46 3.17
N GLY A 284 5.22 14.95 2.39
CA GLY A 284 4.33 14.11 1.58
C GLY A 284 5.10 13.28 0.55
N LEU A 285 6.12 13.87 -0.10
CA LEU A 285 7.00 13.13 -0.99
C LEU A 285 7.77 12.05 -0.23
N SER A 286 8.32 12.34 0.95
CA SER A 286 9.03 11.36 1.78
C SER A 286 8.14 10.17 2.16
N TRP A 287 6.87 10.42 2.50
CA TRP A 287 5.86 9.38 2.71
C TRP A 287 5.63 8.52 1.47
N ALA A 288 5.45 9.15 0.29
CA ALA A 288 5.29 8.42 -0.96
C ALA A 288 6.50 7.52 -1.27
N MET A 289 7.71 8.04 -1.10
CA MET A 289 8.94 7.27 -1.30
C MET A 289 9.06 6.09 -0.34
N TRP A 290 8.83 6.33 0.95
CA TRP A 290 8.91 5.29 1.98
C TRP A 290 7.87 4.19 1.76
N GLY A 291 6.64 4.56 1.43
CA GLY A 291 5.57 3.61 1.19
C GLY A 291 5.84 2.71 -0.01
N MET A 292 6.24 3.28 -1.15
CA MET A 292 6.60 2.49 -2.33
C MET A 292 7.77 1.54 -2.07
N TYR A 293 8.78 1.99 -1.32
CA TYR A 293 9.89 1.13 -0.89
C TYR A 293 9.37 -0.06 -0.07
N CYS A 294 8.53 0.16 0.94
CA CYS A 294 7.96 -0.92 1.75
C CYS A 294 7.23 -1.98 0.90
N THR A 295 6.48 -1.56 -0.11
CA THR A 295 5.73 -2.48 -0.98
C THR A 295 6.65 -3.28 -1.90
N GLU A 296 7.71 -2.66 -2.45
CA GLU A 296 8.73 -3.39 -3.22
C GLU A 296 9.40 -4.47 -2.38
N TRP A 297 9.66 -4.18 -1.10
CA TRP A 297 10.21 -5.16 -0.17
C TRP A 297 9.24 -6.32 0.09
N GLN A 298 7.97 -6.04 0.33
CA GLN A 298 6.95 -7.08 0.52
C GLN A 298 6.84 -8.01 -0.69
N ALA A 299 6.90 -7.47 -1.91
CA ALA A 299 6.87 -8.25 -3.14
C ALA A 299 8.08 -9.20 -3.31
N ARG A 300 9.22 -8.91 -2.66
CA ARG A 300 10.43 -9.75 -2.73
C ARG A 300 10.46 -10.88 -1.70
N ILE A 301 9.72 -10.77 -0.60
CA ILE A 301 9.71 -11.79 0.46
C ILE A 301 9.28 -13.17 -0.07
N PRO A 302 8.22 -13.33 -0.89
CA PRO A 302 7.84 -14.62 -1.44
C PRO A 302 8.96 -15.31 -2.23
N SER A 303 9.77 -14.55 -2.99
CA SER A 303 10.87 -15.10 -3.80
C SER A 303 12.10 -15.56 -2.99
N LEU A 304 12.21 -15.11 -1.73
CA LEU A 304 13.31 -15.47 -0.82
C LEU A 304 12.98 -16.68 0.05
N TRP A 305 11.70 -17.03 0.18
CA TRP A 305 11.21 -18.16 0.98
C TRP A 305 10.90 -19.42 0.16
N VAL A 306 11.08 -19.40 -1.17
CA VAL A 306 11.06 -20.63 -1.97
C VAL A 306 12.29 -21.47 -1.61
N PRO A 307 12.14 -22.67 -1.02
CA PRO A 307 13.25 -23.53 -0.73
C PRO A 307 14.00 -23.89 -2.03
N GLU A 308 15.32 -23.99 -1.95
CA GLU A 308 16.25 -24.24 -3.08
C GLU A 308 15.86 -25.43 -3.99
N ALA A 309 15.00 -26.33 -3.51
CA ALA A 309 14.59 -27.55 -4.19
C ALA A 309 13.66 -27.35 -5.41
N ASP A 310 13.03 -26.18 -5.56
CA ASP A 310 12.05 -25.93 -6.65
C ASP A 310 12.55 -24.92 -7.71
N ARG A 311 13.84 -24.52 -7.64
CA ARG A 311 14.47 -23.64 -8.65
C ARG A 311 14.84 -24.35 -9.96
N SER A 312 14.80 -25.69 -10.00
CA SER A 312 15.19 -26.48 -11.19
C SER A 312 14.06 -26.80 -12.16
N THR A 313 12.82 -26.43 -11.86
CA THR A 313 11.62 -26.80 -12.64
C THR A 313 11.06 -25.67 -13.50
N VAL A 314 11.61 -24.45 -13.43
CA VAL A 314 11.15 -23.27 -14.22
C VAL A 314 12.09 -22.94 -15.39
N VAL A 315 12.92 -23.89 -15.82
CA VAL A 315 13.62 -23.81 -17.12
C VAL A 315 13.51 -25.15 -17.84
N ALA A 316 12.38 -25.34 -18.52
CA ALA A 316 12.23 -26.20 -19.69
C ALA A 316 11.18 -25.59 -20.61
#